data_AF-A0A6V8PML5-F1
#
_entry.id   AF-A0A6V8PML5-F1
#
_cell.length_a   1.000
_cell.length_b   1.000
_cell.length_c   1.000
_cell.angle_alpha   90.00
_cell.angle_beta   90.00
_cell.angle_gamma   90.00
#
_symmetry.space_group_name_H-M   'P 1'
#
loop_
_entity.id
_entity.type
_entity.pdbx_description
1 polymer ?
#
loop_
_entity_poly.entity_id
_entity_poly.type
_entity_poly.pdbx_seq_one_letter_code
_entity_poly.pdbx_strand_id
1 'polypeptide(L)'
;LIQKEIGRVIIGLTDPNPRVNGRGAETLRKAGIEVAAGLLGKEARRQNEIFVKHITKRMPFVAIKIAMSLDGKVATRTYDSRWISSAESRKMVHQLRNQYDCVLTGIGTVLHDDPLLNCRLDTRDRRDPVRAILDSGLKIPLDSQIVQSAGQIRTIIFTAMDADERKREDLERKDLGIVEVEPDEYGLSLDHILKTLYE
;
A
#
# COMPACT_ATOMS: atom_id res chain seq x y z
N LEU A 1 -11.61 -13.91 27.98
CA LEU A 1 -12.01 -12.89 28.97
C LEU A 1 -13.09 -13.43 29.90
N ILE A 2 -14.27 -13.81 29.39
CA ILE A 2 -15.38 -14.36 30.21
C ILE A 2 -14.98 -15.63 30.97
N GLN A 3 -14.46 -16.65 30.28
CA GLN A 3 -13.97 -17.89 30.92
C GLN A 3 -12.82 -17.68 31.92
N LYS A 4 -12.19 -16.49 31.91
CA LYS A 4 -11.10 -16.13 32.83
C LYS A 4 -11.58 -15.24 33.97
N GLU A 5 -12.89 -14.98 34.07
CA GLU A 5 -13.54 -14.27 35.18
C GLU A 5 -12.89 -12.90 35.48
N ILE A 6 -12.48 -12.19 34.42
CA ILE A 6 -11.89 -10.86 34.54
C ILE A 6 -12.92 -9.89 35.10
N GLY A 7 -12.61 -9.22 36.22
CA GLY A 7 -13.55 -8.28 36.87
C GLY A 7 -13.78 -6.97 36.11
N ARG A 8 -12.79 -6.49 35.36
CA ARG A 8 -12.87 -5.21 34.63
C ARG A 8 -12.07 -5.21 33.33
N VAL A 9 -12.64 -4.62 32.28
CA VAL A 9 -12.02 -4.42 30.97
C VAL A 9 -12.10 -2.94 30.58
N ILE A 10 -10.98 -2.38 30.14
CA ILE A 10 -10.90 -1.00 29.63
C ILE A 10 -10.52 -1.05 28.15
N ILE A 11 -11.37 -0.49 27.30
CA ILE A 11 -11.24 -0.51 25.84
C ILE A 11 -10.80 0.88 25.37
N GLY A 12 -9.65 0.98 24.70
CA GLY A 12 -9.19 2.27 24.18
C GLY A 12 -10.01 2.75 22.98
N LEU A 13 -10.20 1.88 21.99
CA LEU A 13 -10.95 2.16 20.77
C LEU A 13 -11.99 1.05 20.53
N THR A 14 -13.24 1.43 20.30
CA THR A 14 -14.29 0.50 19.86
C THR A 14 -14.09 0.14 18.39
N ASP A 15 -14.49 -1.07 18.00
CA ASP A 15 -14.35 -1.53 16.61
C ASP A 15 -15.03 -0.55 15.63
N PRO A 16 -14.31 -0.01 14.63
CA PRO A 16 -14.86 0.92 13.65
C PRO A 16 -15.80 0.24 12.64
N ASN A 17 -15.84 -1.10 12.55
CA ASN A 17 -16.69 -1.84 11.64
C ASN A 17 -18.16 -1.78 12.11
N PRO A 18 -19.06 -1.18 11.31
CA PRO A 18 -20.47 -1.02 11.69
C PRO A 18 -21.18 -2.35 12.00
N ARG A 19 -20.69 -3.48 11.45
CA ARG A 19 -21.30 -4.81 11.66
C ARG A 19 -21.08 -5.36 13.07
N VAL A 20 -20.02 -4.93 13.76
CA VAL A 20 -19.60 -5.49 15.06
C VAL A 20 -19.37 -4.44 16.14
N ASN A 21 -19.40 -3.15 15.79
CA ASN A 21 -19.19 -2.05 16.71
C ASN A 21 -20.01 -2.21 18.00
N GLY A 22 -19.31 -2.24 19.13
CA GLY A 22 -19.90 -2.35 20.47
C GLY A 22 -20.37 -3.74 20.89
N ARG A 23 -20.52 -4.71 19.98
CA ARG A 23 -21.04 -6.05 20.32
C ARG A 23 -20.16 -6.78 21.34
N GLY A 24 -18.84 -6.74 21.18
CA GLY A 24 -17.92 -7.39 22.11
C GLY A 24 -17.99 -6.79 23.52
N ALA A 25 -18.06 -5.46 23.62
CA ALA A 25 -18.23 -4.77 24.91
C ALA A 25 -19.55 -5.16 25.57
N GLU A 26 -20.62 -5.28 24.80
CA GLU A 26 -21.93 -5.68 25.29
C GLU A 26 -21.96 -7.15 25.77
N THR A 27 -21.32 -8.06 25.03
CA THR A 27 -21.17 -9.45 25.44
C THR A 27 -20.43 -9.57 26.79
N LEU A 28 -19.40 -8.75 27.01
CA LEU A 28 -18.68 -8.71 28.29
C LEU A 28 -19.55 -8.17 29.42
N ARG A 29 -20.30 -7.08 29.20
CA ARG A 29 -21.23 -6.53 30.20
C ARG A 29 -22.31 -7.53 30.61
N LYS A 30 -22.89 -8.25 29.64
CA LYS A 30 -23.89 -9.30 29.89
C LYS A 30 -23.35 -10.46 30.72
N ALA A 31 -22.04 -10.71 30.67
CA ALA A 31 -21.38 -11.71 31.49
C ALA A 31 -20.98 -11.18 32.89
N GLY A 32 -21.42 -9.97 33.28
CA GLY A 32 -21.15 -9.38 34.59
C GLY A 32 -19.80 -8.66 34.71
N ILE A 33 -19.08 -8.46 33.60
CA ILE A 33 -17.78 -7.78 33.58
C ILE A 33 -17.98 -6.26 33.51
N GLU A 34 -17.29 -5.49 34.34
CA GLU A 34 -17.28 -4.02 34.23
C GLU A 34 -16.52 -3.60 32.97
N VAL A 35 -17.14 -2.81 32.08
CA VAL A 35 -16.52 -2.37 30.83
C VAL A 35 -16.57 -0.85 30.68
N ALA A 36 -15.40 -0.22 30.61
CA ALA A 36 -15.23 1.19 30.24
C ALA A 36 -14.61 1.31 28.83
N ALA A 37 -15.03 2.29 28.04
CA ALA A 37 -14.53 2.50 26.68
C ALA A 37 -14.11 3.96 26.45
N GLY A 38 -13.10 4.16 25.59
CA GLY A 38 -12.64 5.49 25.15
C GLY A 38 -11.41 6.03 25.89
N LEU A 39 -10.86 5.30 26.86
CA LEU A 39 -9.63 5.72 27.54
C LEU A 39 -8.45 5.73 26.55
N LEU A 40 -7.79 6.88 26.39
CA LEU A 40 -6.75 7.07 25.35
C LEU A 40 -7.25 6.74 23.93
N GLY A 41 -8.52 7.02 23.64
CA GLY A 41 -9.13 6.67 22.36
C GLY A 41 -8.50 7.38 21.15
N LYS A 42 -7.87 8.55 21.34
CA LYS A 42 -7.15 9.26 20.28
C LYS A 42 -5.86 8.53 19.90
N GLU A 43 -5.11 8.11 20.90
CA GLU A 43 -3.84 7.38 20.78
C GLU A 43 -4.10 5.99 20.19
N ALA A 44 -5.11 5.28 20.71
CA ALA A 44 -5.53 3.98 20.17
C ALA A 44 -6.00 4.09 18.71
N ARG A 45 -6.69 5.17 18.34
CA ARG A 45 -7.07 5.45 16.94
C ARG A 45 -5.85 5.71 16.06
N ARG A 46 -4.88 6.49 16.54
CA ARG A 46 -3.64 6.78 15.79
C ARG A 46 -2.83 5.50 15.58
N GLN A 47 -2.68 4.67 16.59
CA GLN A 47 -1.99 3.37 16.48
C GLN A 47 -2.64 2.47 15.42
N ASN A 48 -3.96 2.55 15.24
CA ASN A 48 -4.73 1.73 14.32
C ASN A 48 -5.18 2.51 13.06
N GLU A 49 -4.54 3.61 12.70
CA GLU A 49 -5.04 4.53 11.65
C GLU A 49 -5.23 3.86 10.29
N ILE A 50 -4.32 2.94 9.93
CA ILE A 50 -4.39 2.15 8.69
C ILE A 50 -5.67 1.30 8.68
N PHE A 51 -5.88 0.52 9.73
CA PHE A 51 -7.07 -0.35 9.88
C PHE A 51 -8.36 0.47 9.95
N VAL A 52 -8.36 1.56 10.71
CA VAL A 52 -9.53 2.44 10.84
C VAL A 52 -9.89 3.03 9.48
N LYS A 53 -8.92 3.53 8.70
CA LYS A 53 -9.19 4.04 7.35
C LYS A 53 -9.69 2.92 6.43
N HIS A 54 -9.03 1.76 6.43
CA HIS A 54 -9.42 0.61 5.62
C HIS A 54 -10.90 0.24 5.83
N ILE A 55 -11.34 0.12 7.08
CA ILE A 55 -12.71 -0.26 7.42
C ILE A 55 -13.73 0.87 7.16
N THR A 56 -13.40 2.12 7.53
CA THR A 56 -14.39 3.22 7.51
C THR A 56 -14.51 3.89 6.15
N LYS A 57 -13.42 3.91 5.37
CA LYS A 57 -13.38 4.56 4.06
C LYS A 57 -13.38 3.57 2.90
N ARG A 58 -13.14 2.28 3.16
CA ARG A 58 -13.01 1.25 2.12
C ARG A 58 -11.98 1.63 1.05
N MET A 59 -10.87 2.18 1.53
CA MET A 59 -9.77 2.67 0.72
C MET A 59 -8.45 2.35 1.42
N PRO A 60 -7.37 2.07 0.68
CA PRO A 60 -6.06 1.81 1.27
C PRO A 60 -5.54 3.03 2.03
N PHE A 61 -4.72 2.80 3.04
CA PHE A 61 -3.91 3.86 3.64
C PHE A 61 -2.73 4.18 2.73
N VAL A 62 -2.56 5.44 2.39
CA VAL A 62 -1.56 5.89 1.42
C VAL A 62 -0.52 6.73 2.15
N ALA A 63 0.74 6.32 2.05
CA ALA A 63 1.87 7.13 2.44
C ALA A 63 2.64 7.55 1.19
N ILE A 64 2.93 8.84 1.09
CA ILE A 64 3.77 9.39 0.03
C ILE A 64 5.17 9.58 0.61
N LYS A 65 6.17 8.98 -0.04
CA LYS A 65 7.58 9.19 0.29
C LYS A 65 8.25 9.97 -0.82
N ILE A 66 8.91 11.07 -0.45
CA ILE A 66 9.68 11.90 -1.39
C ILE A 66 11.11 12.03 -0.85
N ALA A 67 12.12 11.91 -1.72
CA ALA A 67 13.48 12.37 -1.44
C ALA A 67 13.75 13.54 -2.38
N MET A 68 14.22 14.65 -1.82
CA MET A 68 14.49 15.88 -2.56
C MET A 68 15.73 16.57 -2.01
N SER A 69 16.38 17.36 -2.85
CA SER A 69 17.40 18.32 -2.44
C SER A 69 16.80 19.44 -1.59
N LEU A 70 17.66 20.26 -0.97
CA LEU A 70 17.22 21.39 -0.14
C LEU A 70 16.36 22.41 -0.91
N ASP A 71 16.60 22.57 -2.21
CA ASP A 71 15.83 23.42 -3.13
C ASP A 71 14.63 22.72 -3.78
N GLY A 72 14.25 21.54 -3.26
CA GLY A 72 13.01 20.84 -3.64
C GLY A 72 13.08 20.04 -4.93
N LYS A 73 14.28 19.67 -5.42
CA LYS A 73 14.44 18.89 -6.65
C LYS A 73 14.53 17.40 -6.36
N VAL A 74 13.84 16.59 -7.16
CA VAL A 74 13.82 15.12 -7.04
C VAL A 74 14.80 14.42 -8.00
N ALA A 75 15.37 15.17 -8.94
CA ALA A 75 16.43 14.75 -9.85
C ALA A 75 17.13 16.01 -10.41
N THR A 76 18.31 15.84 -10.98
CA THR A 76 18.98 16.87 -11.78
C THR A 76 18.29 17.05 -13.15
N ARG A 77 18.69 18.07 -13.92
CA ARG A 77 18.18 18.30 -15.30
C ARG A 77 18.44 17.13 -16.25
N THR A 78 19.45 16.30 -15.95
CA THR A 78 19.80 15.10 -16.74
C THR A 78 19.16 13.84 -16.18
N TYR A 79 18.14 13.96 -15.31
CA TYR A 79 17.46 12.85 -14.62
C TYR A 79 18.37 12.02 -13.70
N ASP A 80 19.56 12.51 -13.34
CA ASP A 80 20.34 11.87 -12.29
C ASP A 80 19.67 12.14 -10.94
N SER A 81 19.14 11.07 -10.34
CA SER A 81 18.36 11.05 -9.11
C SER A 81 19.01 10.17 -8.04
N ARG A 82 20.18 9.57 -8.33
CA ARG A 82 20.79 8.58 -7.45
C ARG A 82 21.37 9.27 -6.22
N TRP A 83 20.79 8.89 -5.09
CA TRP A 83 21.32 9.10 -3.74
C TRP A 83 21.28 10.55 -3.27
N ILE A 84 20.21 11.26 -3.64
CA ILE A 84 19.82 12.54 -3.01
C ILE A 84 19.70 12.39 -1.49
N SER A 85 19.07 11.29 -1.01
CA SER A 85 18.92 11.02 0.42
C SER A 85 19.96 10.02 0.94
N SER A 86 20.24 10.06 2.24
CA SER A 86 21.28 9.23 2.89
C SER A 86 20.95 7.73 2.92
N ALA A 87 21.91 6.90 3.33
CA ALA A 87 21.72 5.45 3.49
C ALA A 87 20.64 5.11 4.53
N GLU A 88 20.56 5.87 5.62
CA GLU A 88 19.55 5.74 6.68
C GLU A 88 18.15 6.01 6.13
N SER A 89 18.00 7.05 5.31
CA SER A 89 16.74 7.35 4.61
C SER A 89 16.34 6.21 3.68
N ARG A 90 17.29 5.62 2.95
CA ARG A 90 17.02 4.46 2.08
C ARG A 90 16.65 3.20 2.87
N LYS A 91 17.25 2.99 4.06
CA LYS A 91 16.86 1.90 4.97
C LYS A 91 15.43 2.07 5.46
N MET A 92 15.01 3.29 5.80
CA MET A 92 13.63 3.59 6.19
C MET A 92 12.62 3.27 5.06
N VAL A 93 12.96 3.55 3.79
CA VAL A 93 12.11 3.15 2.65
C VAL A 93 11.91 1.64 2.61
N HIS A 94 12.94 0.85 2.91
CA HIS A 94 12.80 -0.60 2.98
C HIS A 94 11.94 -1.07 4.17
N GLN A 95 11.97 -0.35 5.30
CA GLN A 95 11.02 -0.59 6.39
C GLN A 95 9.58 -0.31 5.98
N LEU A 96 9.33 0.79 5.25
CA LEU A 96 8.00 1.09 4.71
C LEU A 96 7.54 0.00 3.73
N ARG A 97 8.39 -0.45 2.81
CA ARG A 97 8.07 -1.56 1.90
C ARG A 97 7.75 -2.87 2.64
N ASN A 98 8.35 -3.09 3.81
CA ASN A 98 8.05 -4.24 4.65
C ASN A 98 6.74 -4.09 5.42
N GLN A 99 6.25 -2.87 5.65
CA GLN A 99 5.06 -2.59 6.45
C GLN A 99 3.80 -2.37 5.60
N TYR A 100 3.96 -1.84 4.39
CA TYR A 100 2.86 -1.59 3.45
C TYR A 100 2.63 -2.81 2.57
N ASP A 101 1.40 -3.03 2.15
CA ASP A 101 1.03 -4.18 1.32
C ASP A 101 1.34 -3.94 -0.17
N CYS A 102 1.46 -2.67 -0.58
CA CYS A 102 1.66 -2.27 -1.96
C CYS A 102 2.66 -1.10 -2.07
N VAL A 103 3.46 -1.11 -3.13
CA VAL A 103 4.28 0.02 -3.60
C VAL A 103 3.76 0.44 -4.97
N LEU A 104 3.38 1.71 -5.09
CA LEU A 104 2.83 2.29 -6.31
C LEU A 104 3.84 3.26 -6.94
N THR A 105 4.02 3.16 -8.26
CA THR A 105 4.81 4.13 -9.04
C THR A 105 4.24 4.34 -10.42
N GLY A 106 4.48 5.51 -11.01
CA GLY A 106 4.25 5.73 -12.44
C GLY A 106 5.31 5.04 -13.31
N ILE A 107 4.95 4.81 -14.57
CA ILE A 107 5.81 4.19 -15.59
C ILE A 107 7.13 4.94 -15.82
N GLY A 108 7.13 6.28 -15.70
CA GLY A 108 8.34 7.09 -15.87
C GLY A 108 9.50 6.64 -14.98
N THR A 109 9.22 6.31 -13.71
CA THR A 109 10.24 5.78 -12.79
C THR A 109 10.82 4.46 -13.29
N VAL A 110 9.99 3.58 -13.85
CA VAL A 110 10.46 2.28 -14.36
C VAL A 110 11.34 2.48 -15.59
N LEU A 111 10.95 3.38 -16.49
CA LEU A 111 11.71 3.69 -17.70
C LEU A 111 13.07 4.33 -17.42
N HIS A 112 13.17 5.17 -16.38
CA HIS A 112 14.41 5.87 -16.05
C HIS A 112 15.32 5.10 -15.09
N ASP A 113 14.76 4.37 -14.13
CA ASP A 113 15.54 3.77 -13.04
C ASP A 113 15.61 2.23 -13.08
N ASP A 114 14.77 1.57 -13.89
CA ASP A 114 14.58 0.11 -13.92
C ASP A 114 14.62 -0.55 -12.51
N PRO A 115 13.73 -0.15 -11.57
CA PRO A 115 13.84 -0.57 -10.19
C PRO A 115 13.16 -1.93 -9.94
N LEU A 116 13.69 -2.75 -9.03
CA LEU A 116 12.99 -3.97 -8.57
C LEU A 116 11.74 -3.70 -7.71
N LEU A 117 11.72 -2.54 -7.03
CA LEU A 117 10.70 -2.13 -6.04
C LEU A 117 10.50 -3.11 -4.85
N ASN A 118 11.50 -3.95 -4.56
CA ASN A 118 11.48 -4.94 -3.49
C ASN A 118 11.90 -4.39 -2.11
N CYS A 119 11.66 -5.19 -1.07
CA CYS A 119 12.19 -5.03 0.28
C CYS A 119 13.55 -5.70 0.40
N ARG A 120 14.56 -4.96 0.89
CA ARG A 120 15.95 -5.44 1.02
C ARG A 120 16.42 -5.46 2.48
N LEU A 121 15.49 -5.60 3.41
CA LEU A 121 15.83 -5.78 4.82
C LEU A 121 16.38 -7.18 5.06
N ASP A 122 17.39 -7.26 5.92
CA ASP A 122 17.93 -8.52 6.41
C ASP A 122 17.20 -8.92 7.71
N THR A 123 15.98 -9.44 7.55
CA THR A 123 15.10 -9.84 8.66
C THR A 123 14.31 -11.09 8.28
N ARG A 124 13.99 -11.95 9.25
CA ARG A 124 13.19 -13.17 9.01
C ARG A 124 11.77 -12.87 8.52
N ASP A 125 11.18 -11.78 8.99
CA ASP A 125 9.83 -11.34 8.62
C ASP A 125 9.84 -10.39 7.40
N ARG A 126 10.83 -10.56 6.51
CA ARG A 126 10.91 -9.78 5.27
C ARG A 126 9.78 -10.18 4.33
N ARG A 127 9.01 -9.20 3.90
CA ARG A 127 7.98 -9.35 2.86
C ARG A 127 8.18 -8.33 1.75
N ASP A 128 7.92 -8.75 0.53
CA ASP A 128 7.87 -7.86 -0.63
C ASP A 128 6.44 -7.31 -0.80
N PRO A 129 6.28 -6.00 -1.02
CA PRO A 129 4.98 -5.43 -1.32
C PRO A 129 4.53 -5.83 -2.74
N VAL A 130 3.23 -5.84 -2.97
CA VAL A 130 2.68 -5.86 -4.33
C VAL A 130 3.20 -4.64 -5.08
N ARG A 131 3.62 -4.81 -6.33
CA ARG A 131 4.09 -3.70 -7.17
C ARG A 131 2.94 -3.23 -8.05
N ALA A 132 2.48 -2.00 -7.86
CA ALA A 132 1.46 -1.36 -8.69
C ALA A 132 2.11 -0.32 -9.63
N ILE A 133 2.03 -0.54 -10.94
CA ILE A 133 2.62 0.34 -11.95
C ILE A 133 1.50 1.06 -12.69
N LEU A 134 1.55 2.39 -12.73
CA LEU A 134 0.64 3.21 -13.53
C LEU A 134 1.25 3.42 -14.91
N ASP A 135 0.75 2.71 -15.91
CA ASP A 135 1.27 2.69 -17.27
C ASP A 135 0.11 2.68 -18.27
N SER A 136 -0.40 3.87 -18.59
CA SER A 136 -1.60 4.03 -19.42
C SER A 136 -1.51 3.39 -20.80
N GLY A 137 -0.30 3.18 -21.33
CA GLY A 137 -0.10 2.64 -22.67
C GLY A 137 0.79 1.40 -22.72
N LEU A 138 0.94 0.67 -21.60
CA LEU A 138 1.80 -0.52 -21.50
C LEU A 138 3.23 -0.32 -22.06
N LYS A 139 3.82 0.84 -21.81
CA LYS A 139 5.17 1.21 -22.25
C LYS A 139 6.28 0.45 -21.52
N ILE A 140 5.97 -0.28 -20.45
CA ILE A 140 6.95 -1.05 -19.68
C ILE A 140 7.76 -2.00 -20.57
N PRO A 141 9.11 -1.96 -20.50
CA PRO A 141 9.95 -2.87 -21.26
C PRO A 141 9.78 -4.33 -20.78
N LEU A 142 9.71 -5.28 -21.71
CA LEU A 142 9.54 -6.71 -21.38
C LEU A 142 10.79 -7.31 -20.70
N ASP A 143 11.92 -6.65 -20.84
CA ASP A 143 13.22 -6.95 -20.26
C ASP A 143 13.49 -6.20 -18.94
N SER A 144 12.57 -5.32 -18.50
CA SER A 144 12.71 -4.63 -17.22
C SER A 144 12.79 -5.58 -16.04
N GLN A 145 13.51 -5.18 -14.99
CA GLN A 145 13.67 -5.97 -13.77
C GLN A 145 12.32 -6.32 -13.13
N ILE A 146 11.33 -5.42 -13.20
CA ILE A 146 9.98 -5.66 -12.70
C ILE A 146 9.33 -6.82 -13.43
N VAL A 147 9.32 -6.76 -14.77
CA VAL A 147 8.69 -7.79 -15.62
C VAL A 147 9.40 -9.13 -15.47
N GLN A 148 10.73 -9.14 -15.42
CA GLN A 148 11.52 -10.39 -15.27
C GLN A 148 11.35 -11.05 -13.89
N SER A 149 10.89 -10.30 -12.87
CA SER A 149 10.68 -10.82 -11.51
C SER A 149 9.20 -10.94 -11.11
N ALA A 150 8.27 -10.78 -12.06
CA ALA A 150 6.83 -10.79 -11.77
C ALA A 150 6.32 -12.13 -11.21
N GLY A 151 6.91 -13.26 -11.62
CA GLY A 151 6.62 -14.57 -11.04
C GLY A 151 7.10 -14.76 -9.58
N GLN A 152 7.92 -13.84 -9.06
CA GLN A 152 8.42 -13.88 -7.68
C GLN A 152 7.75 -12.83 -6.79
N ILE A 153 7.48 -11.64 -7.35
CA ILE A 153 6.87 -10.52 -6.65
C ILE A 153 5.62 -10.11 -7.43
N ARG A 154 4.45 -10.30 -6.81
CA ARG A 154 3.15 -9.97 -7.41
C ARG A 154 3.17 -8.54 -7.95
N THR A 155 2.83 -8.41 -9.22
CA THR A 155 2.87 -7.14 -9.96
C THR A 155 1.56 -6.91 -10.67
N ILE A 156 1.05 -5.70 -10.55
CA ILE A 156 -0.18 -5.23 -11.19
C ILE A 156 0.17 -4.00 -12.02
N ILE A 157 -0.24 -3.97 -13.27
CA ILE A 157 -0.16 -2.79 -14.13
C ILE A 157 -1.56 -2.25 -14.33
N PHE A 158 -1.74 -0.96 -14.03
CA PHE A 158 -2.94 -0.22 -14.35
C PHE A 158 -2.74 0.49 -15.69
N THR A 159 -3.63 0.21 -16.65
CA THR A 159 -3.55 0.68 -18.04
C THR A 159 -4.85 1.33 -18.50
N ALA A 160 -4.80 2.13 -19.57
CA ALA A 160 -6.01 2.62 -20.22
C ALA A 160 -6.67 1.50 -21.06
N MET A 161 -7.95 1.67 -21.38
CA MET A 161 -8.78 0.69 -22.10
C MET A 161 -8.29 0.41 -23.53
N ASP A 162 -7.53 1.32 -24.14
CA ASP A 162 -7.10 1.30 -25.54
C ASP A 162 -5.63 0.86 -25.72
N ALA A 163 -5.04 0.25 -24.69
CA ALA A 163 -3.66 -0.22 -24.75
C ALA A 163 -3.45 -1.40 -25.73
N ASP A 164 -2.22 -1.55 -26.22
CA ASP A 164 -1.84 -2.57 -27.21
C ASP A 164 -2.11 -4.00 -26.69
N GLU A 165 -3.00 -4.71 -27.37
CA GLU A 165 -3.47 -6.03 -26.93
C GLU A 165 -2.38 -7.09 -26.99
N ARG A 166 -1.52 -7.05 -28.02
CA ARG A 166 -0.40 -7.99 -28.12
C ARG A 166 0.57 -7.81 -26.95
N LYS A 167 0.84 -6.56 -26.58
CA LYS A 167 1.68 -6.21 -25.44
C LYS A 167 1.06 -6.65 -24.12
N ARG A 168 -0.26 -6.52 -23.97
CA ARG A 168 -0.99 -7.04 -22.80
C ARG A 168 -0.76 -8.55 -22.66
N GLU A 169 -1.02 -9.31 -23.71
CA GLU A 169 -0.82 -10.76 -23.69
C GLU A 169 0.63 -11.16 -23.35
N ASP A 170 1.62 -10.44 -23.91
CA ASP A 170 3.04 -10.66 -23.59
C ASP A 170 3.34 -10.46 -22.10
N LEU A 171 2.69 -9.49 -21.45
CA LEU A 171 2.87 -9.18 -20.03
C LEU A 171 2.14 -10.19 -19.15
N GLU A 172 0.92 -10.58 -19.51
CA GLU A 172 0.15 -11.59 -18.78
C GLU A 172 0.85 -12.96 -18.81
N ARG A 173 1.45 -13.34 -19.96
CA ARG A 173 2.30 -14.54 -20.07
C ARG A 173 3.52 -14.52 -19.16
N LYS A 174 3.90 -13.37 -18.61
CA LYS A 174 4.98 -13.20 -17.63
C LYS A 174 4.46 -13.04 -16.19
N ASP A 175 3.23 -13.45 -15.91
CA ASP A 175 2.57 -13.40 -14.60
C ASP A 175 2.28 -11.98 -14.08
N LEU A 176 2.20 -10.98 -14.96
CA LEU A 176 1.73 -9.65 -14.58
C LEU A 176 0.21 -9.59 -14.63
N GLY A 177 -0.40 -9.11 -13.55
CA GLY A 177 -1.82 -8.75 -13.56
C GLY A 177 -2.02 -7.43 -14.29
N ILE A 178 -2.91 -7.38 -15.27
CA ILE A 178 -3.26 -6.16 -15.99
C ILE A 178 -4.68 -5.75 -15.57
N VAL A 179 -4.85 -4.50 -15.16
CA VAL A 179 -6.14 -3.93 -14.78
C VAL A 179 -6.38 -2.68 -15.61
N GLU A 180 -7.49 -2.68 -16.33
CA GLU A 180 -7.91 -1.49 -17.07
C GLU A 180 -8.59 -0.50 -16.15
N VAL A 181 -8.29 0.77 -16.36
CA VAL A 181 -8.83 1.87 -15.56
C VAL A 181 -9.34 2.94 -16.50
N GLU A 182 -10.61 3.29 -16.32
CA GLU A 182 -11.18 4.45 -16.98
C GLU A 182 -10.40 5.71 -16.60
N PRO A 183 -9.92 6.49 -17.59
CA PRO A 183 -9.23 7.73 -17.31
C PRO A 183 -10.19 8.83 -16.83
N ASP A 184 -9.69 9.71 -15.98
CA ASP A 184 -10.30 11.00 -15.65
C ASP A 184 -9.58 12.15 -16.39
N GLU A 185 -9.86 13.40 -16.02
CA GLU A 185 -9.26 14.59 -16.64
C GLU A 185 -7.72 14.66 -16.50
N TYR A 186 -7.12 13.89 -15.59
CA TYR A 186 -5.68 13.85 -15.32
C TYR A 186 -4.97 12.58 -15.81
N GLY A 187 -5.69 11.62 -16.40
CA GLY A 187 -5.16 10.33 -16.83
C GLY A 187 -5.80 9.17 -16.08
N LEU A 188 -5.05 8.12 -15.73
CA LEU A 188 -5.63 6.96 -15.02
C LEU A 188 -6.23 7.38 -13.67
N SER A 189 -7.51 7.09 -13.46
CA SER A 189 -8.21 7.53 -12.24
C SER A 189 -7.64 6.89 -10.98
N LEU A 190 -7.01 7.70 -10.13
CA LEU A 190 -6.43 7.25 -8.86
C LEU A 190 -7.50 6.70 -7.90
N ASP A 191 -8.70 7.26 -7.91
CA ASP A 191 -9.80 6.78 -7.08
C ASP A 191 -10.23 5.36 -7.48
N HIS A 192 -10.28 5.07 -8.79
CA HIS A 192 -10.54 3.72 -9.28
C HIS A 192 -9.40 2.78 -8.87
N ILE A 193 -8.15 3.15 -9.16
CA ILE A 193 -6.96 2.36 -8.79
C ILE A 193 -6.95 1.99 -7.30
N LEU A 194 -7.19 2.98 -6.43
CA LEU A 194 -7.17 2.76 -4.98
C LEU A 194 -8.34 1.87 -4.51
N LYS A 195 -9.51 1.94 -5.14
CA LYS A 195 -10.62 1.01 -4.87
C LYS A 195 -10.25 -0.42 -5.29
N THR A 196 -9.68 -0.60 -6.48
CA THR A 196 -9.22 -1.91 -6.95
C THR A 196 -8.14 -2.50 -6.03
N LEU A 197 -7.23 -1.68 -5.50
CA LEU A 197 -6.22 -2.13 -4.54
C LEU A 197 -6.78 -2.43 -3.14
N TYR A 198 -7.99 -1.99 -2.83
CA TYR A 198 -8.67 -2.30 -1.56
C TYR A 198 -9.40 -3.65 -1.61
N GLU A 199 -9.91 -4.04 -2.78
CA GLU A 199 -10.64 -5.29 -3.03
C GLU A 199 -9.72 -6.53 -2.99
#